data_AF-A0A2K0W9H8-F1
#
_entry.id   AF-A0A2K0W9H8-F1
#
_cell.length_a   1.000
_cell.length_b   1.000
_cell.length_c   1.000
_cell.angle_alpha   90.00
_cell.angle_beta   90.00
_cell.angle_gamma   90.00
#
_symmetry.space_group_name_H-M   'P 1'
#
loop_
_entity.id
_entity.type
_entity.pdbx_description
1 polymer ?
#
loop_
_entity_poly.entity_id
_entity_poly.type
_entity_poly.pdbx_seq_one_letter_code
_entity_poly.pdbx_strand_id
1 'polypeptide(L)'
;MASNSLQKTNSTLGLSTMTQNITVSKSELLETCFYKRTKYYYPTHDPQAQEFSPPVHRLFAGCYKAQTPNLGILARLPQDLFETIALQLDIDSYRRFRQVSRRARYISTAINIYQRVLRHAPDTLNALRRTDLSGFVLYADIYTALTTTKCAFCGQFGDFLFLPTAKRCCFQCLRTSPETALVNEARISRRAQWKGLYAEHADALTNALKAKDIRTFKTHNWDDPKKMSKTRGVLAKDLLAAYIKVDSTLEVPGQALLKPGWLHYRLAASIIFPNLNPRTGKLHTGGE
;
A
#
# COMPACT_ATOMS: atom_id res chain seq x y z
N MET A 1 9.22 -36.36 53.35
CA MET A 1 8.93 -35.33 52.34
C MET A 1 10.12 -35.31 51.38
N ALA A 2 10.21 -36.30 50.49
CA ALA A 2 9.62 -36.33 49.15
C ALA A 2 10.15 -35.20 48.25
N SER A 3 10.68 -35.38 47.03
CA SER A 3 11.22 -36.50 46.23
C SER A 3 11.66 -35.87 44.90
N ASN A 4 12.81 -36.31 44.35
CA ASN A 4 13.15 -36.44 42.90
C ASN A 4 13.35 -35.15 42.04
N SER A 5 14.26 -35.09 41.05
CA SER A 5 15.18 -36.07 40.44
C SER A 5 16.37 -35.36 39.75
N LEU A 6 17.47 -36.10 39.60
CA LEU A 6 18.58 -35.85 38.67
C LEU A 6 18.15 -36.04 37.19
N GLN A 7 18.75 -35.29 36.27
CA GLN A 7 19.57 -35.86 35.18
C GLN A 7 20.40 -34.78 34.45
N LYS A 8 21.72 -35.01 34.39
CA LYS A 8 22.66 -34.43 33.43
C LYS A 8 22.47 -35.11 32.07
N THR A 9 22.49 -34.34 30.98
CA THR A 9 23.26 -34.67 29.77
C THR A 9 23.62 -33.37 29.00
N ASN A 10 24.93 -33.18 28.80
CA ASN A 10 25.55 -32.34 27.76
C ASN A 10 25.13 -32.92 26.38
N SER A 11 25.10 -32.25 25.22
CA SER A 11 25.83 -31.13 24.58
C SER A 11 25.04 -30.81 23.28
N THR A 12 25.04 -29.65 22.62
CA THR A 12 26.17 -28.94 21.97
C THR A 12 25.68 -27.60 21.35
N LEU A 13 26.51 -26.55 21.48
CA LEU A 13 26.59 -25.19 20.86
C LEU A 13 25.61 -24.77 19.73
N GLY A 14 25.16 -23.50 19.58
CA GLY A 14 25.49 -22.18 20.16
C GLY A 14 24.44 -21.16 19.66
N LEU A 15 24.19 -20.01 20.31
CA LEU A 15 24.96 -18.77 20.16
C LEU A 15 24.70 -17.92 21.41
N SER A 16 25.79 -17.43 22.00
CA SER A 16 25.88 -16.66 23.23
C SER A 16 24.85 -15.53 23.37
N THR A 17 23.99 -15.64 24.39
CA THR A 17 23.34 -14.49 25.02
C THR A 17 24.41 -13.71 25.79
N MET A 18 25.13 -12.84 25.07
CA MET A 18 25.91 -11.79 25.70
C MET A 18 24.92 -10.75 26.24
N THR A 19 24.61 -10.82 27.54
CA THR A 19 24.03 -9.69 28.25
C THR A 19 25.12 -8.63 28.36
N GLN A 20 25.28 -7.84 27.30
CA GLN A 20 26.13 -6.67 27.35
C GLN A 20 25.38 -5.61 28.16
N ASN A 21 25.81 -5.39 29.41
CA ASN A 21 25.50 -4.16 30.12
C ASN A 21 26.25 -3.02 29.45
N ILE A 22 25.75 -2.58 28.29
CA ILE A 22 26.29 -1.41 27.63
C ILE A 22 25.65 -0.20 28.31
N THR A 23 26.38 0.43 29.22
CA THR A 23 26.11 1.83 29.61
C THR A 23 26.45 2.72 28.43
N VAL A 24 25.57 2.73 27.41
CA VAL A 24 25.66 3.65 26.28
C VAL A 24 25.22 5.01 26.78
N SER A 25 26.03 6.03 26.55
CA SER A 25 25.64 7.41 26.88
C SER A 25 24.41 7.81 26.05
N LYS A 26 23.51 8.64 26.60
CA LYS A 26 22.33 9.13 25.86
C LYS A 26 22.72 9.74 24.50
N SER A 27 23.87 10.41 24.43
CA SER A 27 24.45 10.98 23.20
C SER A 27 24.80 9.92 22.15
N GLU A 28 25.41 8.82 22.56
CA GLU A 28 25.87 7.74 21.68
C GLU A 28 24.69 6.89 21.19
N LEU A 29 23.67 6.70 22.04
CA LEU A 29 22.39 6.11 21.66
C LEU A 29 21.69 6.97 20.59
N LEU A 30 21.67 8.29 20.78
CA LEU A 30 21.10 9.20 19.79
C LEU A 30 21.88 9.11 18.48
N GLU A 31 23.21 9.25 18.51
CA GLU A 31 24.07 9.21 17.32
C GLU A 31 23.91 7.92 16.50
N THR A 32 23.73 6.78 17.18
CA THR A 32 23.59 5.46 16.54
C THR A 32 22.15 5.16 16.09
N CYS A 33 21.12 5.59 16.85
CA CYS A 33 19.71 5.28 16.58
C CYS A 33 18.94 6.40 15.85
N PHE A 34 19.61 7.47 15.41
CA PHE A 34 18.96 8.66 14.85
C PHE A 34 18.17 8.43 13.54
N TYR A 35 18.24 7.24 12.94
CA TYR A 35 17.45 6.91 11.76
C TYR A 35 16.19 6.10 12.09
N LYS A 36 15.28 6.68 12.89
CA LYS A 36 13.91 6.16 13.02
C LYS A 36 13.04 6.67 11.87
N ARG A 37 13.01 5.92 10.77
CA ARG A 37 12.30 6.22 9.50
C ARG A 37 10.78 6.45 9.61
N THR A 38 10.20 6.34 10.81
CA THR A 38 8.77 6.50 11.08
C THR A 38 8.35 7.94 11.35
N LYS A 39 9.28 8.83 11.72
CA LYS A 39 9.08 10.28 11.70
C LYS A 39 10.04 10.84 10.67
N TYR A 40 9.55 11.56 9.65
CA TYR A 40 10.42 12.41 8.84
C TYR A 40 10.90 13.53 9.76
N TYR A 41 12.01 13.27 10.42
CA TYR A 41 12.57 14.15 11.42
C TYR A 41 13.12 15.38 10.71
N TYR A 42 12.39 16.49 10.79
CA TYR A 42 12.88 17.82 10.40
C TYR A 42 13.23 18.56 11.69
N PRO A 43 14.49 18.49 12.17
CA PRO A 43 14.87 19.10 13.44
C PRO A 43 14.50 20.58 13.50
N THR A 44 14.54 21.31 12.38
CA THR A 44 14.20 22.74 12.33
C THR A 44 12.71 23.06 12.55
N HIS A 45 11.83 22.07 12.43
CA HIS A 45 10.41 22.18 12.76
C HIS A 45 10.06 21.41 14.04
N ASP A 46 11.08 20.84 14.68
CA ASP A 46 11.13 20.25 16.01
C ASP A 46 10.88 21.28 17.13
N PRO A 47 9.72 21.45 17.81
CA PRO A 47 9.69 22.33 18.98
C PRO A 47 10.70 21.92 20.08
N GLN A 48 11.17 20.67 20.08
CA GLN A 48 12.25 20.15 20.94
C GLN A 48 13.63 20.12 20.25
N ALA A 49 13.82 20.84 19.12
CA ALA A 49 15.09 20.91 18.38
C ALA A 49 16.32 21.28 19.22
N GLN A 50 16.10 22.00 20.32
CA GLN A 50 17.15 22.44 21.22
C GLN A 50 17.70 21.30 22.10
N GLU A 51 17.01 20.16 22.19
CA GLU A 51 17.46 18.99 22.95
C GLU A 51 18.54 18.17 22.23
N PHE A 52 18.85 18.48 20.97
CA PHE A 52 19.91 17.78 20.22
C PHE A 52 21.29 18.31 20.55
N SER A 53 22.27 17.42 20.53
CA SER A 53 23.66 17.82 20.68
C SER A 53 24.07 18.76 19.53
N PRO A 54 24.90 19.79 19.81
CA PRO A 54 25.40 20.72 18.80
C PRO A 54 26.04 20.07 17.55
N PRO A 55 26.71 18.90 17.62
CA PRO A 55 27.19 18.17 16.44
C PRO A 55 26.07 17.66 15.53
N VAL A 56 25.00 17.11 16.11
CA VAL A 56 23.82 16.61 15.37
C VAL A 56 23.13 17.76 14.66
N HIS A 57 22.94 18.89 15.36
CA HIS A 57 22.36 20.09 14.76
C HIS A 57 23.23 20.65 13.61
N ARG A 58 24.57 20.62 13.74
CA ARG A 58 25.51 21.03 12.68
C ARG A 58 25.48 20.10 11.46
N LEU A 59 25.41 18.78 11.66
CA LEU A 59 25.28 17.81 10.56
C LEU A 59 24.00 18.07 9.74
N PHE A 60 22.87 18.31 10.41
CA PHE A 60 21.63 18.65 9.73
C PHE A 60 21.71 20.02 9.04
N ALA A 61 22.20 21.06 9.72
CA ALA A 61 22.35 22.40 9.14
C ALA A 61 23.31 22.42 7.93
N GLY A 62 24.40 21.65 7.97
CA GLY A 62 25.34 21.47 6.85
C GLY A 62 24.69 20.77 5.67
N CYS A 63 23.81 19.79 5.93
CA CYS A 63 22.96 19.24 4.90
C CYS A 63 22.09 20.35 4.27
N TYR A 64 21.46 21.24 5.02
CA TYR A 64 20.62 22.31 4.44
C TYR A 64 21.40 23.44 3.75
N LYS A 65 22.66 23.67 4.10
CA LYS A 65 23.50 24.74 3.52
C LYS A 65 24.14 24.39 2.17
N ALA A 66 24.25 23.11 1.80
CA ALA A 66 24.61 22.75 0.43
C ALA A 66 23.45 23.18 -0.48
N GLN A 67 23.70 24.16 -1.37
CA GLN A 67 22.77 24.54 -2.45
C GLN A 67 22.19 23.25 -3.02
N THR A 68 20.91 22.98 -2.73
CA THR A 68 20.34 21.71 -3.15
C THR A 68 20.39 21.68 -4.67
N PRO A 69 21.01 20.66 -5.30
CA PRO A 69 21.03 20.57 -6.75
C PRO A 69 19.58 20.73 -7.22
N ASN A 70 19.39 21.63 -8.19
CA ASN A 70 18.07 22.03 -8.65
C ASN A 70 17.25 20.80 -9.04
N LEU A 71 15.94 20.96 -9.24
CA LEU A 71 15.08 19.87 -9.70
C LEU A 71 15.36 19.46 -11.17
N GLY A 72 16.56 19.73 -11.68
CA GLY A 72 16.92 19.69 -13.09
C GLY A 72 16.06 20.67 -13.88
N ILE A 73 15.67 20.20 -15.06
CA ILE A 73 14.75 20.89 -15.97
C ILE A 73 13.38 21.17 -15.30
N LEU A 74 12.96 20.33 -14.35
CA LEU A 74 11.68 20.52 -13.63
C LEU A 74 11.70 21.75 -12.71
N ALA A 75 12.87 22.34 -12.43
CA ALA A 75 12.95 23.58 -11.67
C ALA A 75 12.35 24.78 -12.43
N ARG A 76 12.11 24.64 -13.74
CA ARG A 76 11.45 25.64 -14.59
C ARG A 76 9.93 25.65 -14.43
N LEU A 77 9.35 24.63 -13.79
CA LEU A 77 7.92 24.55 -13.57
C LEU A 77 7.51 25.45 -12.39
N PRO A 78 6.43 26.23 -12.52
CA PRO A 78 5.73 26.83 -11.38
C PRO A 78 5.35 25.76 -10.35
N GLN A 79 5.31 26.15 -9.08
CA GLN A 79 5.00 25.24 -7.98
C GLN A 79 3.66 24.53 -8.16
N ASP A 80 2.63 25.23 -8.64
CA ASP A 80 1.29 24.67 -8.83
C ASP A 80 1.25 23.57 -9.90
N LEU A 81 1.99 23.77 -11.00
CA LEU A 81 2.12 22.75 -12.05
C LEU A 81 2.89 21.54 -11.54
N PHE A 82 3.95 21.78 -10.78
CA PHE A 82 4.71 20.71 -10.15
C PHE A 82 3.84 19.88 -9.20
N GLU A 83 3.08 20.53 -8.31
CA GLU A 83 2.19 19.83 -7.37
C GLU A 83 1.12 19.02 -8.12
N THR A 84 0.53 19.60 -9.16
CA THR A 84 -0.45 18.90 -10.01
C THR A 84 0.15 17.64 -10.63
N ILE A 85 1.34 17.75 -11.25
CA ILE A 85 2.03 16.61 -11.86
C ILE A 85 2.39 15.55 -10.79
N ALA A 86 2.92 15.99 -9.65
CA ALA A 86 3.30 15.09 -8.57
C ALA A 86 2.09 14.32 -8.03
N LEU A 87 0.92 14.96 -7.93
CA LEU A 87 -0.32 14.31 -7.51
C LEU A 87 -0.92 13.34 -8.54
N GLN A 88 -0.44 13.36 -9.79
CA GLN A 88 -0.79 12.39 -10.84
C GLN A 88 0.14 11.16 -10.87
N LEU A 89 1.16 11.11 -10.01
CA LEU A 89 2.02 9.94 -9.89
C LEU A 89 1.36 8.88 -8.98
N ASP A 90 1.46 7.62 -9.39
CA ASP A 90 1.19 6.48 -8.49
C ASP A 90 2.16 6.49 -7.30
N ILE A 91 1.80 5.81 -6.22
CA ILE A 91 2.56 5.83 -4.96
C ILE A 91 4.01 5.36 -5.15
N ASP A 92 4.26 4.37 -6.01
CA ASP A 92 5.61 3.88 -6.27
C ASP A 92 6.43 4.90 -7.06
N SER A 93 5.88 5.47 -8.13
CA SER A 93 6.51 6.52 -8.93
C SER A 93 6.75 7.79 -8.11
N TYR A 94 5.80 8.21 -7.28
CA TYR A 94 5.96 9.33 -6.36
C TYR A 94 7.10 9.08 -5.37
N ARG A 95 7.17 7.86 -4.82
CA ARG A 95 8.23 7.46 -3.89
C ARG A 95 9.60 7.41 -4.56
N ARG A 96 9.69 6.96 -5.81
CA ARG A 96 10.91 7.00 -6.62
C ARG A 96 11.33 8.43 -6.92
N PHE A 97 10.39 9.29 -7.31
CA PHE A 97 10.62 10.72 -7.55
C PHE A 97 11.22 11.42 -6.32
N ARG A 98 10.68 11.15 -5.13
CA ARG A 98 11.24 11.66 -3.84
C ARG A 98 12.67 11.22 -3.54
N GLN A 99 13.19 10.22 -4.25
CA GLN A 99 14.56 9.72 -4.08
C GLN A 99 15.52 10.30 -5.12
N VAL A 100 15.03 10.98 -6.16
CA VAL A 100 15.85 11.54 -7.25
C VAL A 100 16.78 12.65 -6.74
N SER A 101 16.29 13.54 -5.86
CA SER A 101 17.12 14.59 -5.26
C SER A 101 16.58 15.05 -3.91
N ARG A 102 17.41 15.77 -3.15
CA ARG A 102 16.99 16.38 -1.88
C ARG A 102 15.91 17.43 -2.09
N ARG A 103 15.98 18.18 -3.20
CA ARG A 103 14.94 19.15 -3.59
C ARG A 103 13.62 18.45 -3.92
N ALA A 104 13.64 17.37 -4.71
CA ALA A 104 12.46 16.56 -5.03
C ALA A 104 11.78 16.02 -3.78
N ARG A 105 12.57 15.52 -2.82
CA ARG A 105 12.06 15.09 -1.52
C ARG A 105 11.38 16.22 -0.76
N TYR A 106 12.04 17.38 -0.67
CA TYR A 106 11.53 18.53 0.08
C TYR A 106 10.17 18.99 -0.47
N ILE A 107 10.09 19.29 -1.77
CA ILE A 107 8.86 19.80 -2.39
C ILE A 107 7.71 18.79 -2.31
N SER A 108 7.99 17.50 -2.56
CA SER A 108 6.97 16.46 -2.46
C SER A 108 6.50 16.25 -1.02
N THR A 109 7.33 16.57 -0.02
CA THR A 109 6.93 16.45 1.39
C THR A 109 6.09 17.65 1.82
N ALA A 110 6.24 18.80 1.17
CA ALA A 110 5.44 19.99 1.45
C ALA A 110 3.98 19.86 0.95
N ILE A 111 3.70 18.97 -0.01
CA ILE A 111 2.35 18.71 -0.53
C ILE A 111 1.42 18.24 0.59
N ASN A 112 0.35 18.99 0.83
CA ASN A 112 -0.54 18.78 1.97
C ASN A 112 -1.26 17.41 1.90
N ILE A 113 -1.71 17.03 0.71
CA ILE A 113 -2.36 15.74 0.44
C ILE A 113 -1.46 14.58 0.88
N TYR A 114 -0.18 14.63 0.50
CA TYR A 114 0.80 13.62 0.88
C TYR A 114 0.98 13.55 2.40
N GLN A 115 1.12 14.70 3.07
CA GLN A 115 1.26 14.75 4.54
C GLN A 115 0.05 14.16 5.25
N ARG A 116 -1.17 14.50 4.80
CA ARG A 116 -2.41 13.99 5.41
C ARG A 116 -2.54 12.48 5.22
N VAL A 117 -2.23 11.96 4.03
CA VAL A 117 -2.26 10.51 3.79
C VAL A 117 -1.22 9.77 4.63
N LEU A 118 0.02 10.28 4.70
CA LEU A 118 1.05 9.69 5.56
C LEU A 118 0.63 9.65 7.04
N ARG A 119 -0.01 10.72 7.52
CA ARG A 119 -0.40 10.87 8.93
C ARG A 119 -1.61 10.01 9.29
N HIS A 120 -2.60 9.93 8.40
CA HIS A 120 -3.93 9.39 8.73
C HIS A 120 -4.26 8.06 8.05
N ALA A 121 -3.47 7.62 7.07
CA ALA A 121 -3.65 6.35 6.37
C ALA A 121 -2.36 5.51 6.22
N PRO A 122 -1.50 5.38 7.25
CA PRO A 122 -0.29 4.57 7.15
C PRO A 122 -0.58 3.09 6.88
N ASP A 123 -1.69 2.57 7.41
CA ASP A 123 -2.11 1.18 7.21
C ASP A 123 -2.52 0.91 5.77
N THR A 124 -3.15 1.89 5.11
CA THR A 124 -3.44 1.84 3.67
C THR A 124 -2.18 1.73 2.83
N LEU A 125 -1.18 2.57 3.11
CA LEU A 125 0.09 2.52 2.39
C LEU A 125 0.81 1.18 2.60
N ASN A 126 0.72 0.62 3.81
CA ASN A 126 1.25 -0.70 4.11
C ASN A 126 0.49 -1.80 3.38
N ALA A 127 -0.84 -1.73 3.36
CA ALA A 127 -1.70 -2.70 2.67
C ALA A 127 -1.41 -2.68 1.17
N LEU A 128 -1.45 -1.51 0.52
CA LEU A 128 -1.14 -1.34 -0.89
C LEU A 128 0.23 -1.91 -1.27
N ARG A 129 1.25 -1.67 -0.45
CA ARG A 129 2.59 -2.24 -0.68
C ARG A 129 2.61 -3.75 -0.52
N ARG A 130 1.95 -4.30 0.49
CA ARG A 130 1.89 -5.76 0.73
C ARG A 130 1.14 -6.48 -0.38
N THR A 131 0.10 -5.84 -0.93
CA THR A 131 -0.72 -6.38 -2.02
C THR A 131 -0.20 -6.01 -3.40
N ASP A 132 0.96 -5.35 -3.54
CA ASP A 132 1.52 -4.98 -4.86
C ASP A 132 0.67 -3.97 -5.65
N LEU A 133 -0.16 -3.18 -4.96
CA LEU A 133 -1.11 -2.23 -5.57
C LEU A 133 -0.63 -0.77 -5.58
N SER A 134 0.50 -0.48 -4.93
CA SER A 134 1.05 0.88 -4.86
C SER A 134 1.29 1.52 -6.23
N GLY A 135 1.60 0.73 -7.27
CA GLY A 135 1.81 1.20 -8.64
C GLY A 135 0.52 1.63 -9.37
N PHE A 136 -0.66 1.41 -8.80
CA PHE A 136 -1.94 1.68 -9.46
C PHE A 136 -2.82 2.71 -8.74
N VAL A 137 -2.35 3.22 -7.60
CA VAL A 137 -3.10 4.09 -6.71
C VAL A 137 -2.32 5.37 -6.48
N LEU A 138 -3.02 6.51 -6.54
CA LEU A 138 -2.44 7.82 -6.28
C LEU A 138 -2.62 8.23 -4.82
N TYR A 139 -1.75 9.12 -4.33
CA TYR A 139 -1.97 9.77 -3.03
C TYR A 139 -3.28 10.58 -3.01
N ALA A 140 -3.66 11.18 -4.14
CA ALA A 140 -4.90 11.92 -4.30
C ALA A 140 -6.14 11.02 -4.12
N ASP A 141 -6.10 9.76 -4.57
CA ASP A 141 -7.21 8.83 -4.41
C ASP A 141 -7.44 8.50 -2.93
N ILE A 142 -6.36 8.18 -2.21
CA ILE A 142 -6.43 7.87 -0.77
C ILE A 142 -6.92 9.09 -0.01
N TYR A 143 -6.47 10.30 -0.37
CA TYR A 143 -6.92 11.53 0.28
C TYR A 143 -8.40 11.82 0.03
N THR A 144 -8.88 11.59 -1.19
CA THR A 144 -10.29 11.69 -1.54
C THR A 144 -11.11 10.68 -0.72
N ALA A 145 -10.63 9.45 -0.60
CA ALA A 145 -11.26 8.45 0.26
C ALA A 145 -11.21 8.86 1.76
N LEU A 146 -10.12 9.48 2.23
CA LEU A 146 -10.00 9.94 3.62
C LEU A 146 -11.01 11.03 3.93
N THR A 147 -11.27 11.93 2.99
CA THR A 147 -12.12 13.12 3.19
C THR A 147 -13.58 12.89 2.81
N THR A 148 -13.91 11.69 2.33
CA THR A 148 -15.26 11.25 2.04
C THR A 148 -15.72 10.23 3.08
N THR A 149 -17.01 10.24 3.41
CA THR A 149 -17.64 9.21 4.27
C THR A 149 -18.46 8.21 3.48
N LYS A 150 -18.79 8.55 2.22
CA LYS A 150 -19.74 7.81 1.41
C LYS A 150 -19.07 6.69 0.63
N CYS A 151 -19.77 5.57 0.52
CA CYS A 151 -19.51 4.47 -0.38
C CYS A 151 -19.60 4.99 -1.83
N ALA A 152 -18.57 4.73 -2.62
CA ALA A 152 -18.50 5.16 -4.01
C ALA A 152 -19.54 4.47 -4.93
N PHE A 153 -20.20 3.41 -4.45
CA PHE A 153 -21.12 2.60 -5.25
C PHE A 153 -22.60 2.87 -4.95
N CYS A 154 -22.94 3.15 -3.69
CA CYS A 154 -24.34 3.35 -3.26
C CYS A 154 -24.59 4.65 -2.48
N GLY A 155 -23.56 5.44 -2.19
CA GLY A 155 -23.68 6.70 -1.45
C GLY A 155 -23.91 6.58 0.06
N GLN A 156 -24.20 5.38 0.58
CA GLN A 156 -24.31 5.10 2.03
C GLN A 156 -22.95 5.21 2.73
N PHE A 157 -22.89 5.10 4.05
CA PHE A 157 -21.60 5.13 4.76
C PHE A 157 -20.66 3.99 4.31
N GLY A 158 -19.38 4.31 4.07
CA GLY A 158 -18.40 3.35 3.57
C GLY A 158 -17.28 3.08 4.57
N ASP A 159 -17.38 1.99 5.33
CA ASP A 159 -16.39 1.61 6.35
C ASP A 159 -15.05 1.11 5.80
N PHE A 160 -15.07 0.62 4.56
CA PHE A 160 -13.93 -0.05 3.97
C PHE A 160 -13.31 0.77 2.85
N LEU A 161 -12.00 0.70 2.72
CA LEU A 161 -11.30 1.09 1.50
C LEU A 161 -11.05 -0.14 0.65
N PHE A 162 -11.58 -0.14 -0.57
CA PHE A 162 -11.26 -1.14 -1.57
C PHE A 162 -9.93 -0.79 -2.23
N LEU A 163 -8.88 -1.56 -1.93
CA LEU A 163 -7.49 -1.25 -2.30
C LEU A 163 -7.26 -1.13 -3.81
N PRO A 164 -7.82 -2.00 -4.69
CA PRO A 164 -7.53 -1.95 -6.13
C PRO A 164 -7.91 -0.64 -6.81
N THR A 165 -8.92 0.06 -6.28
CA THR A 165 -9.40 1.34 -6.83
C THR A 165 -9.27 2.51 -5.86
N ALA A 166 -8.76 2.27 -4.65
CA ALA A 166 -8.74 3.23 -3.54
C ALA A 166 -10.07 3.96 -3.31
N LYS A 167 -11.20 3.26 -3.47
CA LYS A 167 -12.55 3.81 -3.26
C LYS A 167 -13.13 3.31 -1.94
N ARG A 168 -13.88 4.19 -1.25
CA ARG A 168 -14.67 3.76 -0.09
C ARG A 168 -15.82 2.86 -0.52
N CYS A 169 -16.12 1.87 0.29
CA CYS A 169 -17.25 0.97 0.10
C CYS A 169 -17.86 0.54 1.42
N CYS A 170 -19.18 0.36 1.44
CA CYS A 170 -19.86 -0.29 2.55
C CYS A 170 -19.70 -1.82 2.44
N PHE A 171 -19.92 -2.54 3.54
CA PHE A 171 -19.81 -4.00 3.55
C PHE A 171 -20.71 -4.67 2.51
N GLN A 172 -21.93 -4.16 2.33
CA GLN A 172 -22.88 -4.74 1.37
C GLN A 172 -22.39 -4.58 -0.08
N CYS A 173 -21.88 -3.41 -0.47
CA CYS A 173 -21.29 -3.20 -1.79
C CYS A 173 -19.97 -3.97 -1.95
N LEU A 174 -19.16 -4.10 -0.90
CA LEU A 174 -17.97 -4.93 -0.95
C LEU A 174 -18.31 -6.38 -1.29
N ARG A 175 -19.38 -6.92 -0.71
CA ARG A 175 -19.84 -8.31 -0.91
C ARG A 175 -20.52 -8.55 -2.26
N THR A 176 -21.30 -7.59 -2.73
CA THR A 176 -22.27 -7.82 -3.83
C THR A 176 -22.00 -7.03 -5.10
N SER A 177 -21.26 -5.92 -5.02
CA SER A 177 -21.04 -5.08 -6.20
C SER A 177 -20.17 -5.82 -7.24
N PRO A 178 -20.52 -5.74 -8.54
CA PRO A 178 -19.66 -6.22 -9.60
C PRO A 178 -18.35 -5.43 -9.67
N GLU A 179 -18.34 -4.16 -9.25
CA GLU A 179 -17.16 -3.29 -9.23
C GLU A 179 -16.08 -3.75 -8.24
N THR A 180 -16.48 -4.48 -7.20
CA THR A 180 -15.59 -5.03 -6.18
C THR A 180 -15.33 -6.52 -6.40
N ALA A 181 -15.80 -7.12 -7.50
CA ALA A 181 -15.62 -8.52 -7.80
C ALA A 181 -14.15 -8.87 -8.06
N LEU A 182 -13.61 -9.78 -7.25
CA LEU A 182 -12.23 -10.24 -7.32
C LEU A 182 -12.18 -11.74 -7.48
N VAL A 183 -11.24 -12.18 -8.30
CA VAL A 183 -11.08 -13.57 -8.69
C VAL A 183 -9.62 -13.96 -8.76
N ASN A 184 -9.35 -15.25 -8.65
CA ASN A 184 -8.03 -15.80 -8.89
C ASN A 184 -7.90 -16.21 -10.36
N GLU A 185 -7.03 -15.53 -11.11
CA GLU A 185 -6.81 -15.78 -12.54
C GLU A 185 -6.42 -17.25 -12.81
N ALA A 186 -5.48 -17.80 -12.03
CA ALA A 186 -4.99 -19.16 -12.19
C ALA A 186 -6.06 -20.23 -11.88
N ARG A 187 -7.14 -19.87 -11.19
CA ARG A 187 -8.30 -20.75 -10.97
C ARG A 187 -9.32 -20.62 -12.09
N ILE A 188 -9.52 -19.42 -12.62
CA ILE A 188 -10.43 -19.20 -13.75
C ILE A 188 -9.95 -19.99 -14.96
N SER A 189 -8.65 -19.95 -15.25
CA SER A 189 -8.06 -20.68 -16.38
C SER A 189 -8.28 -22.20 -16.35
N ARG A 190 -8.56 -22.78 -15.18
CA ARG A 190 -8.81 -24.22 -15.01
C ARG A 190 -10.27 -24.61 -15.16
N ARG A 191 -11.20 -23.65 -15.19
CA ARG A 191 -12.63 -23.94 -15.35
C ARG A 191 -12.89 -24.43 -16.76
N ALA A 192 -13.74 -25.45 -16.91
CA ALA A 192 -14.02 -26.08 -18.21
C ALA A 192 -14.40 -25.05 -19.30
N GLN A 193 -15.20 -24.04 -18.93
CA GLN A 193 -15.66 -22.96 -19.80
C GLN A 193 -14.51 -22.11 -20.40
N TRP A 194 -13.34 -22.09 -19.76
CA TRP A 194 -12.19 -21.22 -20.11
C TRP A 194 -10.98 -22.03 -20.56
N LYS A 195 -11.05 -23.37 -20.48
CA LYS A 195 -9.91 -24.27 -20.66
C LYS A 195 -9.39 -24.28 -22.11
N GLY A 196 -10.28 -24.23 -23.10
CA GLY A 196 -9.93 -24.20 -24.52
C GLY A 196 -9.23 -22.90 -24.92
N LEU A 197 -9.68 -21.77 -24.37
CA LEU A 197 -9.15 -20.45 -24.69
C LEU A 197 -7.65 -20.31 -24.36
N TYR A 198 -7.20 -20.88 -23.24
CA TYR A 198 -5.80 -20.84 -22.84
C TYR A 198 -4.89 -21.71 -23.71
N ALA A 199 -5.41 -22.76 -24.33
CA ALA A 199 -4.62 -23.63 -25.21
C ALA A 199 -4.49 -23.03 -26.61
N GLU A 200 -5.58 -22.47 -27.14
CA GLU A 200 -5.66 -22.02 -28.55
C GLU A 200 -5.26 -20.55 -28.73
N HIS A 201 -5.45 -19.71 -27.71
CA HIS A 201 -5.29 -18.25 -27.81
C HIS A 201 -4.34 -17.67 -26.75
N ALA A 202 -3.37 -18.45 -26.27
CA ALA A 202 -2.45 -18.05 -25.20
C ALA A 202 -1.75 -16.71 -25.48
N ASP A 203 -1.24 -16.51 -26.69
CA ASP A 203 -0.52 -15.30 -27.08
C ASP A 203 -1.45 -14.09 -27.19
N ALA A 204 -2.62 -14.27 -27.81
CA ALA A 204 -3.64 -13.22 -27.94
C ALA A 204 -4.14 -12.76 -26.57
N LEU A 205 -4.37 -13.72 -25.65
CA LEU A 205 -4.77 -13.43 -24.28
C LEU A 205 -3.66 -12.70 -23.54
N THR A 206 -2.42 -13.17 -23.60
CA THR A 206 -1.28 -12.51 -22.95
C THR A 206 -1.13 -11.06 -23.43
N ASN A 207 -1.31 -10.82 -24.73
CA ASN A 207 -1.28 -9.48 -25.31
C ASN A 207 -2.49 -8.63 -24.87
N ALA A 208 -3.68 -9.22 -24.79
CA ALA A 208 -4.88 -8.53 -24.29
C ALA A 208 -4.73 -8.11 -22.82
N LEU A 209 -4.20 -8.99 -21.97
CA LEU A 209 -3.95 -8.72 -20.55
C LEU A 209 -2.89 -7.61 -20.38
N LYS A 210 -1.82 -7.64 -21.18
CA LYS A 210 -0.78 -6.58 -21.19
C LYS A 210 -1.35 -5.23 -21.66
N ALA A 211 -2.14 -5.23 -22.73
CA ALA A 211 -2.69 -4.00 -23.31
C ALA A 211 -3.73 -3.32 -22.40
N LYS A 212 -4.42 -4.07 -21.55
CA LYS A 212 -5.45 -3.56 -20.62
C LYS A 212 -4.89 -3.03 -19.29
N ASP A 213 -3.57 -3.09 -19.08
CA ASP A 213 -2.90 -2.77 -17.80
C ASP A 213 -3.66 -3.32 -16.58
N ILE A 214 -3.81 -4.65 -16.57
CA ILE A 214 -4.66 -5.32 -15.60
C ILE A 214 -4.05 -5.24 -14.21
N ARG A 215 -4.83 -4.69 -13.28
CA ARG A 215 -4.47 -4.58 -11.87
C ARG A 215 -4.51 -5.95 -11.23
N THR A 216 -3.32 -6.52 -11.00
CA THR A 216 -3.16 -7.76 -10.25
C THR A 216 -2.57 -7.46 -8.88
N PHE A 217 -3.02 -8.16 -7.85
CA PHE A 217 -2.56 -7.92 -6.48
C PHE A 217 -2.18 -9.23 -5.77
N LYS A 218 -1.19 -9.16 -4.89
CA LYS A 218 -0.75 -10.30 -4.08
C LYS A 218 -1.78 -10.63 -3.01
N THR A 219 -2.13 -11.90 -2.90
CA THR A 219 -3.04 -12.42 -1.88
C THR A 219 -2.68 -13.88 -1.55
N HIS A 220 -3.38 -14.47 -0.59
CA HIS A 220 -3.27 -15.89 -0.28
C HIS A 220 -4.28 -16.71 -1.06
N ASN A 221 -3.95 -17.97 -1.33
CA ASN A 221 -4.86 -18.91 -1.92
C ASN A 221 -5.89 -19.38 -0.89
N TRP A 222 -6.98 -18.62 -0.78
CA TRP A 222 -8.11 -18.90 0.09
C TRP A 222 -8.92 -20.13 -0.33
N ASP A 223 -8.74 -20.64 -1.56
CA ASP A 223 -9.37 -21.89 -1.99
C ASP A 223 -8.65 -23.14 -1.48
N ASP A 224 -7.39 -23.01 -1.03
CA ASP A 224 -6.64 -24.09 -0.38
C ASP A 224 -6.02 -23.57 0.93
N PRO A 225 -6.84 -23.45 2.00
CA PRO A 225 -6.40 -22.89 3.27
C PRO A 225 -5.26 -23.70 3.91
N LYS A 226 -5.12 -24.99 3.57
CA LYS A 226 -4.09 -25.88 4.13
C LYS A 226 -2.69 -25.50 3.60
N LYS A 227 -2.58 -25.10 2.33
CA LYS A 227 -1.32 -24.65 1.75
C LYS A 227 -1.07 -23.16 1.93
N MET A 228 -2.13 -22.35 1.97
CA MET A 228 -2.11 -20.89 2.12
C MET A 228 -1.08 -20.20 1.20
N SER A 229 -0.85 -20.78 0.02
CA SER A 229 0.20 -20.36 -0.89
C SER A 229 -0.06 -18.94 -1.41
N LYS A 230 1.01 -18.22 -1.72
CA LYS A 230 0.88 -16.90 -2.35
C LYS A 230 0.28 -17.06 -3.75
N THR A 231 -0.66 -16.20 -4.08
CA THR A 231 -1.32 -16.15 -5.38
C THR A 231 -1.59 -14.71 -5.78
N ARG A 232 -2.10 -14.49 -6.99
CA ARG A 232 -2.52 -13.16 -7.46
C ARG A 232 -4.03 -13.15 -7.66
N GLY A 233 -4.67 -12.11 -7.14
CA GLY A 233 -6.06 -11.78 -7.42
C GLY A 233 -6.14 -10.71 -8.51
N VAL A 234 -7.26 -10.67 -9.20
CA VAL A 234 -7.54 -9.75 -10.31
C VAL A 234 -8.98 -9.27 -10.22
N LEU A 235 -9.25 -8.05 -10.68
CA LEU A 235 -10.62 -7.54 -10.88
C LEU A 235 -11.33 -8.37 -11.96
N ALA A 236 -12.48 -8.94 -11.58
CA ALA A 236 -13.26 -9.81 -12.47
C ALA A 236 -13.67 -9.07 -13.75
N LYS A 237 -14.00 -7.78 -13.67
CA LYS A 237 -14.37 -6.95 -14.81
C LYS A 237 -13.21 -6.73 -15.80
N ASP A 238 -11.99 -6.51 -15.29
CA ASP A 238 -10.81 -6.23 -16.13
C ASP A 238 -10.41 -7.51 -16.86
N LEU A 239 -10.45 -8.62 -16.12
CA LEU A 239 -10.19 -9.94 -16.65
C LEU A 239 -11.25 -10.35 -17.69
N LEU A 240 -12.54 -10.15 -17.40
CA LEU A 240 -13.64 -10.39 -18.34
C LEU A 240 -13.48 -9.56 -19.61
N ALA A 241 -13.14 -8.27 -19.49
CA ALA A 241 -12.95 -7.40 -20.63
C ALA A 241 -11.74 -7.80 -21.50
N ALA A 242 -10.71 -8.42 -20.91
CA ALA A 242 -9.59 -8.98 -21.67
C ALA A 242 -10.00 -10.25 -22.41
N TYR A 243 -10.79 -11.11 -21.78
CA TYR A 243 -11.29 -12.33 -22.42
C TYR A 243 -12.27 -12.05 -23.56
N ILE A 244 -13.25 -11.15 -23.37
CA ILE A 244 -14.22 -10.78 -24.43
C ILE A 244 -13.49 -10.22 -25.66
N LYS A 245 -12.36 -9.54 -25.46
CA LYS A 245 -11.52 -9.04 -26.56
C LYS A 245 -10.92 -10.17 -27.40
N VAL A 246 -10.65 -11.33 -26.80
CA VAL A 246 -10.09 -12.50 -27.49
C VAL A 246 -11.22 -13.35 -28.07
N ASP A 247 -12.28 -13.58 -27.30
CA ASP A 247 -13.44 -14.37 -27.68
C ASP A 247 -14.73 -13.74 -27.14
N SER A 248 -15.50 -13.16 -28.06
CA SER A 248 -16.79 -12.52 -27.75
C SER A 248 -17.85 -13.46 -27.20
N THR A 249 -17.76 -14.77 -27.45
CA THR A 249 -18.75 -15.74 -26.96
C THR A 249 -18.72 -15.91 -25.44
N LEU A 250 -17.63 -15.49 -24.80
CA LEU A 250 -17.42 -15.56 -23.35
C LEU A 250 -18.12 -14.45 -22.55
N GLU A 251 -18.80 -13.51 -23.21
CA GLU A 251 -19.51 -12.44 -22.53
C GLU A 251 -20.57 -12.99 -21.55
N VAL A 252 -21.47 -13.85 -22.04
CA VAL A 252 -22.57 -14.41 -21.24
C VAL A 252 -22.06 -15.32 -20.11
N PRO A 253 -21.18 -16.32 -20.36
CA PRO A 253 -20.56 -17.11 -19.29
C PRO A 253 -19.78 -16.26 -18.29
N GLY A 254 -19.11 -15.21 -18.78
CA GLY A 254 -18.27 -14.31 -18.04
C GLY A 254 -19.00 -13.46 -17.01
N GLN A 255 -20.29 -13.16 -17.21
CA GLN A 255 -21.12 -12.48 -16.22
C GLN A 255 -21.19 -13.25 -14.88
N ALA A 256 -21.01 -14.57 -14.89
CA ALA A 256 -20.95 -15.35 -13.66
C ALA A 256 -19.77 -14.96 -12.74
N LEU A 257 -18.69 -14.37 -13.29
CA LEU A 257 -17.55 -13.87 -12.50
C LEU A 257 -17.91 -12.60 -11.71
N LEU A 258 -18.88 -11.83 -12.19
CA LEU A 258 -19.34 -10.59 -11.56
C LEU A 258 -20.37 -10.84 -10.46
N LYS A 259 -20.96 -12.04 -10.40
CA LYS A 259 -21.95 -12.42 -9.39
C LYS A 259 -21.34 -12.38 -7.98
N PRO A 260 -22.17 -12.18 -6.94
CA PRO A 260 -21.73 -12.24 -5.54
C PRO A 260 -21.06 -13.58 -5.25
N GLY A 261 -19.79 -13.52 -4.83
CA GLY A 261 -18.92 -14.68 -4.64
C GLY A 261 -17.52 -14.19 -4.28
N TRP A 262 -16.63 -15.11 -3.91
CA TRP A 262 -15.22 -14.78 -3.63
C TRP A 262 -15.02 -13.73 -2.52
N LEU A 263 -15.89 -13.76 -1.51
CA LEU A 263 -15.87 -12.80 -0.41
C LEU A 263 -14.49 -12.72 0.26
N HIS A 264 -13.77 -13.84 0.35
CA HIS A 264 -12.41 -13.87 0.88
C HIS A 264 -11.43 -13.00 0.07
N TYR A 265 -11.52 -12.98 -1.26
CA TYR A 265 -10.67 -12.13 -2.10
C TYR A 265 -11.07 -10.66 -1.98
N ARG A 266 -12.38 -10.39 -1.92
CA ARG A 266 -12.95 -9.05 -1.69
C ARG A 266 -12.42 -8.46 -0.38
N LEU A 267 -12.52 -9.24 0.71
CA LEU A 267 -12.03 -8.85 2.03
C LEU A 267 -10.51 -8.69 2.06
N ALA A 268 -9.77 -9.63 1.48
CA ALA A 268 -8.30 -9.58 1.42
C ALA A 268 -7.77 -8.35 0.65
N ALA A 269 -8.56 -7.80 -0.26
CA ALA A 269 -8.26 -6.58 -0.99
C ALA A 269 -8.91 -5.32 -0.39
N SER A 270 -9.30 -5.37 0.87
CA SER A 270 -9.93 -4.25 1.57
C SER A 270 -9.38 -4.08 2.98
N ILE A 271 -9.53 -2.89 3.52
CA ILE A 271 -9.20 -2.57 4.91
C ILE A 271 -10.29 -1.70 5.51
N ILE A 272 -10.50 -1.79 6.83
CA ILE A 272 -11.27 -0.78 7.56
C ILE A 272 -10.54 0.55 7.41
N PHE A 273 -11.29 1.62 7.15
CA PHE A 273 -10.69 2.87 6.73
C PHE A 273 -11.27 4.08 7.47
N PRO A 274 -10.41 4.91 8.10
CA PRO A 274 -10.89 6.06 8.84
C PRO A 274 -11.43 7.16 7.93
N ASN A 275 -12.18 8.08 8.52
CA ASN A 275 -12.63 9.31 7.89
C ASN A 275 -11.96 10.51 8.56
N LEU A 276 -11.34 11.37 7.77
CA LEU A 276 -10.73 12.62 8.21
C LEU A 276 -11.69 13.76 7.90
N ASN A 277 -12.15 14.47 8.93
CA ASN A 277 -12.88 15.72 8.73
C ASN A 277 -11.88 16.82 8.34
N PRO A 278 -11.92 17.37 7.11
CA PRO A 278 -10.94 18.34 6.66
C PRO A 278 -11.04 19.70 7.36
N ARG A 279 -12.20 20.02 7.97
CA ARG A 279 -12.43 21.28 8.71
C ARG A 279 -11.89 21.22 10.15
N THR A 280 -12.10 20.09 10.82
CA THR A 280 -11.71 19.94 12.24
C THR A 280 -10.37 19.22 12.42
N GLY A 281 -9.86 18.55 11.39
CA GLY A 281 -8.67 17.70 11.46
C GLY A 281 -8.86 16.44 12.31
N LYS A 282 -10.09 16.16 12.78
CA LYS A 282 -10.40 14.99 13.59
C LYS A 282 -10.58 13.75 12.71
N LEU A 283 -10.07 12.62 13.21
CA LEU A 283 -10.20 11.31 12.59
C LEU A 283 -11.35 10.55 13.27
N HIS A 284 -12.24 9.98 12.48
CA HIS A 284 -13.31 9.11 12.93
C HIS A 284 -13.06 7.71 12.39
N THR A 285 -12.98 6.72 13.28
CA THR A 285 -12.96 5.30 12.94
C THR A 285 -14.37 4.75 13.12
N GLY A 286 -14.88 3.98 12.15
CA GLY A 286 -16.29 3.52 12.11
C GLY A 286 -16.66 2.49 13.19
N GLY A 287 -16.65 2.90 14.45
CA GLY A 287 -16.98 2.06 15.61
C GLY A 287 -17.43 2.84 16.85
N GLU A 288 -17.93 4.07 16.68
CA GLU A 288 -18.66 4.84 17.71
C GLU A 288 -20.11 5.05 17.27
#